data_AF-A0A7Z9A2S0-F1
#
_entry.id   AF-A0A7Z9A2S0-F1
#
_cell.length_a   1.000
_cell.length_b   1.000
_cell.length_c   1.000
_cell.angle_alpha   90.00
_cell.angle_beta   90.00
_cell.angle_gamma   90.00
#
_symmetry.space_group_name_H-M   'P 1'
#
loop_
_entity.id
_entity.type
_entity.pdbx_description
1 polymer ?
#
loop_
_entity_poly.entity_id
_entity_poly.type
_entity_poly.pdbx_seq_one_letter_code
_entity_poly.pdbx_strand_id
1 'polypeptide(L)'
;MSQSTAGGSRPATIMLEAGYLADNTSAGILKPGCTYSLKYYVSATDVTSSARKADATLAVRMIDTDGRVMMGSFAQYTTEQRPLSRFTTSVPFGVAVESREFTFTAKTGVYRFIATIEVPAAGTGSPPAAARGIGITSPDFALR
;
A
#
# COMPACT_ATOMS: atom_id res chain seq x y z
N MET A 1 0.31 -2.90 12.17
CA MET A 1 -0.39 -1.91 11.32
C MET A 1 0.18 -0.53 11.64
N SER A 2 0.63 0.22 10.64
CA SER A 2 1.00 1.64 10.81
C SER A 2 -0.19 2.53 10.41
N GLN A 3 -0.54 3.50 11.25
CA GLN A 3 -1.58 4.50 10.98
C GLN A 3 -0.95 5.89 10.92
N SER A 4 -1.40 6.71 9.97
CA SER A 4 -0.87 8.05 9.77
C SER A 4 -1.96 9.10 9.70
N THR A 5 -1.89 10.08 10.60
CA THR A 5 -2.73 11.28 10.58
C THR A 5 -1.83 12.50 10.44
N ALA A 6 -2.08 13.35 9.44
CA ALA A 6 -1.39 14.61 9.24
C ALA A 6 -2.20 15.74 9.89
N GLY A 7 -1.77 16.20 11.07
CA GLY A 7 -2.43 17.29 11.81
C GLY A 7 -2.05 18.72 11.34
N GLY A 8 -1.55 18.89 10.12
CA GLY A 8 -0.94 20.14 9.65
C GLY A 8 -1.58 20.76 8.41
N SER A 9 -1.13 21.97 8.05
CA SER A 9 -1.59 22.74 6.88
C SER A 9 -1.00 22.28 5.55
N ARG A 10 -0.13 21.26 5.55
CA ARG A 10 0.49 20.67 4.37
C ARG A 10 0.17 19.17 4.30
N PRO A 11 -0.01 18.61 3.08
CA PRO A 11 -0.10 17.17 2.91
C PRO A 11 1.16 16.50 3.48
N ALA A 12 0.99 15.32 4.06
CA ALA A 12 2.10 14.48 4.47
C ALA A 12 2.22 13.30 3.50
N THR A 13 3.44 12.93 3.18
CA THR A 13 3.75 11.70 2.43
C THR A 13 4.53 10.77 3.33
N ILE A 14 4.07 9.53 3.44
CA ILE A 14 4.75 8.49 4.19
C ILE A 14 5.13 7.40 3.22
N MET A 15 6.40 7.04 3.20
CA MET A 15 6.92 5.98 2.36
C MET A 15 7.40 4.83 3.24
N LEU A 16 6.87 3.64 2.98
CA LEU A 16 7.30 2.39 3.58
C LEU A 16 8.04 1.60 2.50
N GLU A 17 9.29 1.24 2.78
CA GLU A 17 10.10 0.40 1.91
C GLU A 17 10.52 -0.85 2.68
N ALA A 18 10.34 -2.03 2.07
CA ALA A 18 10.80 -3.31 2.60
C ALA A 18 11.52 -4.12 1.52
N GLY A 19 12.62 -4.76 1.91
CA GLY A 19 13.41 -5.62 1.04
C GLY A 19 13.15 -7.10 1.33
N TYR A 20 12.98 -7.90 0.28
CA TYR A 20 12.77 -9.35 0.35
C TYR A 20 13.90 -10.06 -0.39
N LEU A 21 14.78 -10.73 0.36
CA LEU A 21 15.91 -11.46 -0.19
C LEU A 21 15.43 -12.77 -0.82
N ALA A 22 15.77 -12.96 -2.10
CA ALA A 22 15.66 -14.21 -2.80
C ALA A 22 17.05 -14.84 -2.94
N ASP A 23 17.29 -15.92 -2.20
CA ASP A 23 18.55 -16.67 -2.24
C ASP A 23 18.33 -18.16 -1.88
N ASN A 24 19.37 -18.96 -2.07
CA ASN A 24 19.31 -20.39 -1.75
C ASN A 24 19.63 -20.69 -0.28
N THR A 25 19.93 -19.68 0.55
CA THR A 25 20.33 -19.86 1.96
C THR A 25 19.11 -19.90 2.89
N SER A 26 19.30 -20.24 4.16
CA SER A 26 18.22 -20.19 5.15
C SER A 26 17.72 -18.77 5.46
N ALA A 27 18.44 -17.73 5.03
CA ALA A 27 18.07 -16.33 5.22
C ALA A 27 17.13 -15.80 4.12
N GLY A 28 17.07 -16.44 2.95
CA GLY A 28 16.18 -16.06 1.86
C GLY A 28 14.72 -16.30 2.18
N ILE A 29 13.90 -15.26 2.01
CA ILE A 29 12.44 -15.33 2.08
C ILE A 29 11.89 -16.05 0.84
N LEU A 30 12.55 -15.88 -0.30
CA LEU A 30 12.19 -16.49 -1.58
C LEU A 30 13.31 -17.40 -2.08
N LYS A 31 12.93 -18.47 -2.78
CA LYS A 31 13.87 -19.39 -3.45
C LYS A 31 13.94 -19.09 -4.94
N PRO A 32 15.13 -18.75 -5.48
CA PRO A 32 15.30 -18.53 -6.92
C PRO A 32 14.82 -19.73 -7.75
N GLY A 33 14.14 -19.47 -8.86
CA GLY A 33 13.55 -20.50 -9.73
C GLY A 33 12.18 -21.02 -9.27
N CYS A 34 11.79 -20.79 -8.02
CA CYS A 34 10.44 -21.09 -7.54
C CYS A 34 9.45 -20.01 -7.97
N THR A 35 8.20 -20.41 -8.19
CA THR A 35 7.09 -19.51 -8.52
C THR A 35 6.30 -19.20 -7.25
N TYR A 36 6.01 -17.92 -7.04
CA TYR A 36 5.27 -17.43 -5.90
C TYR A 36 4.05 -16.65 -6.35
N SER A 37 2.97 -16.75 -5.59
CA SER A 37 1.95 -15.71 -5.60
C SER A 37 2.16 -14.72 -4.46
N LEU A 38 1.88 -13.45 -4.75
CA LEU A 38 1.99 -12.33 -3.83
C LEU A 38 0.60 -11.74 -3.57
N LYS A 39 0.30 -11.49 -2.31
CA LYS A 39 -0.89 -10.77 -1.85
C LYS A 39 -0.57 -9.81 -0.70
N TYR A 40 -1.38 -8.78 -0.55
CA TYR A 40 -1.40 -7.90 0.62
C TYR A 40 -2.82 -7.39 0.86
N TYR A 41 -3.07 -6.86 2.04
CA TYR A 41 -4.37 -6.29 2.40
C TYR A 41 -4.24 -4.80 2.66
N VAL A 42 -5.25 -4.05 2.21
CA VAL A 42 -5.38 -2.61 2.44
C VAL A 42 -6.62 -2.37 3.29
N SER A 43 -6.50 -1.53 4.31
CA SER A 43 -7.64 -1.18 5.17
C SER A 43 -7.73 0.33 5.36
N ALA A 44 -8.96 0.80 5.51
CA ALA A 44 -9.26 2.20 5.81
C ALA A 44 -9.86 2.32 7.21
N THR A 45 -9.45 3.37 7.92
CA THR A 45 -9.95 3.71 9.26
C THR A 45 -10.47 5.13 9.25
N ASP A 46 -11.66 5.32 9.82
CA ASP A 46 -12.23 6.65 9.97
C ASP A 46 -11.79 7.25 11.31
N VAL A 47 -11.48 8.54 11.31
CA VAL A 47 -11.10 9.27 12.51
C VAL A 47 -12.36 9.91 13.05
N THR A 48 -12.88 9.53 14.21
CA THR A 48 -14.27 9.87 14.59
C THR A 48 -14.52 11.33 15.00
N SER A 49 -13.49 12.15 15.20
CA SER A 49 -13.62 13.43 15.93
C SER A 49 -13.87 14.71 15.11
N SER A 50 -13.90 14.67 13.77
CA SER A 50 -14.08 15.89 12.95
C SER A 50 -15.35 15.87 12.09
N ALA A 51 -16.02 17.04 12.00
CA ALA A 51 -17.18 17.28 11.14
C ALA A 51 -16.86 17.26 9.63
N ARG A 52 -15.58 17.40 9.24
CA ARG A 52 -15.14 17.32 7.84
C ARG A 52 -14.05 16.25 7.69
N LYS A 53 -14.11 15.47 6.61
CA LYS A 53 -13.12 14.42 6.29
C LYS A 53 -12.42 14.69 4.96
N ALA A 54 -11.17 14.29 4.88
CA ALA A 54 -10.39 14.27 3.64
C ALA A 54 -9.89 12.86 3.35
N ASP A 55 -9.84 12.48 2.07
CA ASP A 55 -9.51 11.13 1.65
C ASP A 55 -8.00 10.92 1.49
N ALA A 56 -7.48 9.81 2.02
CA ALA A 56 -6.09 9.42 1.85
C ALA A 56 -5.93 8.48 0.65
N THR A 57 -4.77 8.56 0.01
CA THR A 57 -4.41 7.69 -1.11
C THR A 57 -3.21 6.81 -0.73
N LEU A 58 -3.15 5.62 -1.32
CA LEU A 58 -2.04 4.69 -1.17
C LEU A 58 -1.65 4.19 -2.56
N ALA A 59 -0.37 4.36 -2.91
CA ALA A 59 0.23 3.75 -4.09
C ALA A 59 1.19 2.63 -3.66
N VAL A 60 1.05 1.46 -4.26
CA VAL A 60 1.86 0.27 -3.96
C VAL A 60 2.62 -0.15 -5.21
N ARG A 61 3.88 -0.55 -5.05
CA ARG A 61 4.76 -1.05 -6.12
C ARG A 61 5.61 -2.21 -5.61
N MET A 62 5.76 -3.22 -6.46
CA MET A 62 6.78 -4.25 -6.28
C MET A 62 7.86 -4.07 -7.36
N ILE A 63 9.11 -3.95 -6.93
CA ILE A 63 10.27 -3.81 -7.81
C ILE A 63 11.04 -5.13 -7.77
N ASP A 64 11.35 -5.68 -8.94
CA ASP A 64 12.18 -6.88 -9.07
C ASP A 64 13.66 -6.60 -8.79
N THR A 65 14.46 -7.66 -8.83
CA THR A 65 15.91 -7.62 -8.58
C THR A 65 16.67 -6.78 -9.62
N ASP A 66 16.08 -6.54 -10.79
CA ASP A 66 16.64 -5.76 -11.89
C ASP A 66 16.23 -4.27 -11.78
N GLY A 67 15.49 -3.88 -10.75
CA GLY A 67 14.99 -2.52 -10.55
C GLY A 67 13.74 -2.20 -11.36
N ARG A 68 13.06 -3.20 -11.93
CA ARG A 68 11.86 -3.02 -12.77
C ARG A 68 10.60 -3.19 -11.95
N VAL A 69 9.59 -2.36 -12.23
CA VAL A 69 8.25 -2.57 -11.66
C VAL A 69 7.70 -3.88 -12.22
N MET A 70 7.31 -4.78 -11.33
CA MET A 70 6.68 -6.04 -11.71
C MET A 70 5.29 -5.74 -12.29
N MET A 71 4.99 -6.29 -13.47
CA MET A 71 3.71 -6.05 -14.16
C MET A 71 2.53 -6.41 -13.24
N GLY A 72 1.54 -5.54 -13.09
CA GLY A 72 0.39 -5.78 -12.21
C GLY A 72 0.61 -5.53 -10.71
N SER A 73 1.83 -5.19 -10.28
CA SER A 73 2.11 -4.83 -8.88
C SER A 73 1.88 -3.35 -8.54
N PHE A 74 1.62 -2.52 -9.56
CA PHE A 74 1.21 -1.13 -9.35
C PHE A 74 -0.29 -1.07 -9.05
N ALA A 75 -0.63 -0.67 -7.84
CA ALA A 75 -2.01 -0.49 -7.42
C ALA A 75 -2.18 0.85 -6.71
N GLN A 76 -3.33 1.47 -6.92
CA GLN A 76 -3.75 2.68 -6.20
C GLN A 76 -5.02 2.39 -5.41
N TYR A 77 -5.01 2.82 -4.16
CA TYR A 77 -6.12 2.70 -3.23
C TYR A 77 -6.48 4.07 -2.68
N THR A 78 -7.74 4.28 -2.36
CA THR A 78 -8.23 5.53 -1.77
C THR A 78 -9.38 5.27 -0.81
N THR A 79 -9.57 6.17 0.14
CA THR A 79 -10.76 6.18 1.00
C THR A 79 -11.96 6.90 0.36
N GLU A 80 -11.78 7.49 -0.82
CA GLU A 80 -12.85 8.19 -1.56
C GLU A 80 -13.96 7.21 -1.98
N GLN A 81 -15.21 7.61 -1.74
CA GLN A 81 -16.40 6.78 -1.98
C GLN A 81 -17.13 7.09 -3.31
N ARG A 82 -16.58 7.98 -4.14
CA ARG A 82 -17.18 8.41 -5.42
C ARG A 82 -16.72 7.51 -6.57
N PRO A 83 -17.33 7.60 -7.78
CA PRO A 83 -16.85 6.85 -8.93
C PRO A 83 -15.38 7.20 -9.24
N LEU A 84 -14.50 6.21 -9.11
CA LEU A 84 -13.06 6.37 -9.33
C LEU A 84 -12.65 5.97 -10.75
N SER A 85 -11.44 6.36 -11.14
CA SER A 85 -10.81 5.84 -12.36
C SER A 85 -10.68 4.31 -12.32
N ARG A 86 -10.58 3.66 -13.49
CA ARG A 86 -10.41 2.20 -13.60
C ARG A 86 -9.16 1.63 -12.90
N PHE A 87 -8.24 2.48 -12.46
CA PHE A 87 -6.96 2.10 -11.86
C PHE A 87 -6.89 2.34 -10.35
N THR A 88 -7.96 2.86 -9.75
CA THR A 88 -8.00 3.21 -8.32
C THR A 88 -9.11 2.41 -7.63
N THR A 89 -8.77 1.74 -6.54
CA THR A 89 -9.71 0.94 -5.74
C THR A 89 -10.14 1.72 -4.49
N SER A 90 -11.44 1.91 -4.31
CA SER A 90 -11.99 2.45 -3.06
C SER A 90 -11.90 1.39 -1.96
N VAL A 91 -11.46 1.79 -0.76
CA VAL A 91 -11.33 0.92 0.41
C VAL A 91 -12.42 1.28 1.43
N PRO A 92 -13.45 0.44 1.60
CA PRO A 92 -14.50 0.69 2.60
C PRO A 92 -13.93 0.68 4.03
N PHE A 93 -14.49 1.53 4.89
CA PHE A 93 -14.08 1.58 6.30
C PHE A 93 -14.47 0.31 7.05
N GLY A 94 -13.58 -0.15 7.93
CA GLY A 94 -13.81 -1.36 8.73
C GLY A 94 -13.69 -2.66 7.94
N VAL A 95 -13.33 -2.59 6.66
CA VAL A 95 -13.12 -3.76 5.78
C VAL A 95 -11.68 -3.77 5.31
N ALA A 96 -11.08 -4.96 5.27
CA ALA A 96 -9.80 -5.19 4.59
C ALA A 96 -10.07 -5.61 3.15
N VAL A 97 -9.49 -4.90 2.19
CA VAL A 97 -9.54 -5.23 0.77
C VAL A 97 -8.28 -6.00 0.40
N GLU A 98 -8.45 -7.21 -0.13
CA GLU A 98 -7.36 -8.00 -0.68
C GLU A 98 -6.84 -7.38 -1.99
N SER A 99 -5.52 -7.34 -2.16
CA SER A 99 -4.91 -6.97 -3.43
C SER A 99 -5.25 -7.97 -4.53
N ARG A 100 -5.10 -7.56 -5.79
CA ARG A 100 -5.04 -8.54 -6.87
C ARG A 100 -3.84 -9.45 -6.63
N GLU A 101 -4.05 -10.75 -6.79
CA GLU A 101 -2.98 -11.72 -6.72
C GLU A 101 -2.07 -11.59 -7.95
N PHE A 102 -0.76 -11.56 -7.72
CA PHE A 102 0.23 -11.55 -8.78
C PHE A 102 1.19 -12.71 -8.62
N THR A 103 1.50 -13.39 -9.72
CA THR A 103 2.41 -14.54 -9.74
C THR A 103 3.71 -14.18 -10.43
N PHE A 104 4.84 -14.58 -9.85
CA PHE A 104 6.16 -14.41 -10.45
C PHE A 104 7.11 -15.54 -10.10
N THR A 105 8.10 -15.77 -10.96
CA THR A 105 9.23 -16.64 -10.66
C THR A 105 10.35 -15.82 -10.04
N ALA A 106 10.82 -16.25 -8.87
CA ALA A 106 11.86 -15.55 -8.14
C ALA A 106 13.22 -15.66 -8.85
N LYS A 107 13.95 -14.55 -8.88
CA LYS A 107 15.36 -14.44 -9.31
C LYS A 107 16.20 -14.11 -8.08
N THR A 108 17.47 -14.49 -8.11
CA THR A 108 18.41 -14.14 -7.04
C THR A 108 18.53 -12.62 -6.89
N GLY A 109 18.46 -12.13 -5.65
CA GLY A 109 18.62 -10.72 -5.33
C GLY A 109 17.55 -10.20 -4.36
N VAL A 110 17.45 -8.87 -4.22
CA VAL A 110 16.51 -8.24 -3.30
C VAL A 110 15.36 -7.61 -4.09
N TYR A 111 14.15 -8.11 -3.83
CA TYR A 111 12.92 -7.49 -4.28
C TYR A 111 12.54 -6.35 -3.35
N ARG A 112 12.03 -5.23 -3.86
CA ARG A 112 11.59 -4.09 -3.04
C ARG A 112 10.09 -3.91 -3.10
N PHE A 113 9.46 -3.86 -1.94
CA PHE A 113 8.08 -3.43 -1.78
C PHE A 113 8.07 -1.97 -1.35
N ILE A 114 7.37 -1.11 -2.09
CA ILE A 114 7.25 0.32 -1.82
C ILE A 114 5.78 0.67 -1.70
N ALA A 115 5.39 1.20 -0.55
CA ALA A 115 4.06 1.74 -0.29
C ALA A 115 4.16 3.23 0.07
N THR A 116 3.53 4.07 -0.74
CA THR A 116 3.46 5.52 -0.53
C THR A 116 2.05 5.91 -0.12
N ILE A 117 1.90 6.41 1.10
CA ILE A 117 0.64 6.93 1.63
C ILE A 117 0.68 8.45 1.53
N GLU A 118 -0.28 9.03 0.83
CA GLU A 118 -0.50 10.49 0.83
C GLU A 118 -1.66 10.80 1.75
N VAL A 119 -1.36 11.57 2.79
CA VAL A 119 -2.32 12.05 3.77
C VAL A 119 -2.62 13.51 3.44
N PRO A 120 -3.86 13.86 3.05
CA PRO A 120 -4.20 15.24 2.74
C PRO A 120 -4.02 16.12 3.99
N ALA A 121 -3.68 17.39 3.76
CA ALA A 121 -3.65 18.38 4.84
C ALA A 121 -5.03 18.47 5.50
N ALA A 122 -5.05 18.73 6.80
CA ALA A 122 -6.22 19.33 7.42
C ALA A 122 -6.32 20.75 6.87
N GLY A 123 -7.03 20.92 5.76
CA GLY A 123 -7.06 22.18 5.01
C GLY A 123 -7.39 23.39 5.90
N THR A 124 -7.06 24.60 5.45
CA THR A 124 -7.19 25.87 6.21
C THR A 124 -8.65 26.34 6.40
N GLY A 125 -9.65 25.48 6.20
CA GLY A 125 -11.07 25.80 6.35
C GLY A 125 -11.59 25.54 7.76
N SER A 126 -12.72 26.18 8.12
CA SER A 126 -13.43 25.93 9.37
C SER A 126 -14.74 25.17 9.11
N PRO A 127 -14.94 23.96 9.66
CA PRO A 127 -14.00 23.20 10.48
C PRO A 127 -12.88 22.54 9.64
N PRO A 128 -11.68 22.32 10.20
CA PRO A 128 -10.59 21.62 9.54
C PRO A 128 -10.99 20.17 9.18
N ALA A 129 -10.57 19.72 8.00
CA ALA A 129 -10.81 18.33 7.59
C ALA A 129 -9.86 17.38 8.34
N ALA A 130 -10.36 16.36 9.02
CA ALA A 130 -9.50 15.28 9.49
C ALA A 130 -9.20 14.32 8.32
N ALA A 131 -7.94 13.97 8.13
CA ALA A 131 -7.58 12.95 7.15
C ALA A 131 -8.06 11.56 7.61
N ARG A 132 -8.64 10.80 6.68
CA ARG A 132 -8.96 9.38 6.86
C ARG A 132 -7.66 8.57 6.85
N GLY A 133 -7.59 7.53 7.67
CA GLY A 133 -6.43 6.64 7.71
C GLY A 133 -6.53 5.57 6.62
N ILE A 134 -5.43 5.30 5.93
CA ILE A 134 -5.28 4.13 5.04
C ILE A 134 -3.99 3.40 5.40
N GLY A 135 -4.06 2.07 5.47
CA GLY A 135 -2.96 1.22 5.89
C GLY A 135 -2.82 -0.01 4.99
N ILE A 136 -1.67 -0.65 5.08
CA ILE A 136 -1.32 -1.83 4.28
C ILE A 136 -0.56 -2.85 5.14
N THR A 137 -0.73 -4.14 4.85
CA THR A 137 0.09 -5.20 5.42
C THR A 137 1.40 -5.37 4.66
N SER A 138 2.41 -5.95 5.28
CA SER A 138 3.52 -6.51 4.51
C SER A 138 2.99 -7.54 3.49
N PRO A 139 3.57 -7.65 2.29
CA PRO A 139 3.22 -8.69 1.33
C PRO A 139 3.48 -10.08 1.89
N ASP A 140 2.54 -10.98 1.61
CA ASP A 140 2.64 -12.42 1.82
C ASP A 140 3.03 -13.10 0.52
N PHE A 141 3.94 -14.07 0.60
CA PHE A 141 4.49 -14.81 -0.54
C PHE A 141 4.18 -16.29 -0.37
N ALA A 142 3.21 -16.79 -1.14
CA ALA A 142 2.84 -18.19 -1.14
C ALA A 142 3.54 -18.93 -2.28
N LEU A 143 4.20 -20.04 -1.98
CA LEU A 143 4.78 -20.91 -3.00
C LEU A 143 3.65 -21.56 -3.83
N ARG A 144 3.80 -21.54 -5.16
CA ARG A 144 2.86 -22.12 -6.13
C ARG A 144 3.33 -23.48 -6.64
#